data_AF-B1YC40-F1
#
_entry.id   AF-B1YC40-F1
#
_cell.length_a   1.000
_cell.length_b   1.000
_cell.length_c   1.000
_cell.angle_alpha   90.00
_cell.angle_beta   90.00
_cell.angle_gamma   90.00
#
_symmetry.space_group_name_H-M   'P 1'
#
loop_
_entity.id
_entity.type
_entity.pdbx_description
1 polymer ?
#
loop_
_entity_poly.entity_id
_entity_poly.type
_entity_poly.pdbx_seq_one_letter_code
_entity_poly.pdbx_strand_id
1 'polypeptide(L)'
;MDRVALYIRNLEETLNSLVLKDGAYKHIVELARAYLRDSKYYYSVGDRETALATVSYAEGLLDALKHMGVAEFVWRQPSEIKNAKTVMVAGTFEILHPGHLAYLREAWRRGYVTAVVSADENAERVKGRRIVIPQRQRAEVLSSLYFVHKVVHGRPGDIFDIFYEVKPDVVLLGPNQSVSEDVVKAQAKRRGVEVEVYRLPRLESCELCSTTKIIERILSTFSGCR
;
A
#
# COMPACT_ATOMS: atom_id res chain seq x y z
N MET A 1 -5.16 -1.92 -13.03
CA MET A 1 -4.47 -3.21 -12.75
C MET A 1 -5.43 -4.10 -11.98
N ASP A 2 -5.57 -5.35 -12.41
CA ASP A 2 -6.61 -6.24 -11.90
C ASP A 2 -6.19 -6.94 -10.61
N ARG A 3 -6.91 -6.69 -9.53
CA ARG A 3 -6.62 -7.29 -8.22
C ARG A 3 -6.90 -8.79 -8.27
N VAL A 4 -7.98 -9.23 -8.91
CA VAL A 4 -8.40 -10.64 -8.96
C VAL A 4 -7.35 -11.51 -9.65
N ALA A 5 -6.76 -11.02 -10.74
CA ALA A 5 -5.68 -11.70 -11.45
C ALA A 5 -4.47 -12.02 -10.57
N LEU A 6 -4.18 -11.13 -9.61
CA LEU A 6 -3.07 -11.31 -8.69
C LEU A 6 -3.36 -12.40 -7.66
N TYR A 7 -4.55 -12.40 -7.08
CA TYR A 7 -4.99 -13.46 -6.15
C TYR A 7 -4.95 -14.83 -6.85
N ILE A 8 -5.45 -14.92 -8.09
CA ILE A 8 -5.43 -16.15 -8.88
C ILE A 8 -3.99 -16.66 -9.06
N ARG A 9 -3.05 -15.76 -9.41
CA ARG A 9 -1.65 -16.13 -9.59
C ARG A 9 -0.99 -16.56 -8.29
N ASN A 10 -1.26 -15.85 -7.19
CA ASN A 10 -0.73 -16.21 -5.87
C ASN A 10 -1.16 -17.61 -5.45
N LEU A 11 -2.46 -17.87 -5.58
CA LEU A 11 -3.06 -19.15 -5.23
C LEU A 11 -2.48 -20.28 -6.08
N GLU A 12 -2.30 -20.06 -7.38
CA GLU A 12 -1.65 -21.02 -8.27
C GLU A 12 -0.22 -21.35 -7.84
N GLU A 13 0.62 -20.34 -7.60
CA GLU A 13 2.00 -20.54 -7.15
C GLU A 13 2.06 -21.22 -5.78
N THR A 14 1.16 -20.86 -4.87
CA THR A 14 1.05 -21.44 -3.53
C THR A 14 0.65 -22.91 -3.60
N LEU A 15 -0.38 -23.25 -4.39
CA LEU A 15 -0.79 -24.63 -4.58
C LEU A 15 0.32 -25.48 -5.24
N ASN A 16 1.17 -24.89 -6.08
CA ASN A 16 2.29 -25.61 -6.70
C ASN A 16 3.46 -25.86 -5.74
N SER A 17 3.61 -25.03 -4.70
CA SER A 17 4.69 -25.14 -3.71
C SER A 17 4.25 -25.69 -2.35
N LEU A 18 2.95 -25.90 -2.16
CA LEU A 18 2.36 -26.40 -0.91
C LEU A 18 2.89 -27.79 -0.56
N VAL A 19 3.35 -27.93 0.68
CA VAL A 19 3.72 -29.21 1.29
C VAL A 19 2.63 -29.62 2.27
N LEU A 20 1.94 -30.73 1.97
CA LEU A 20 0.93 -31.31 2.85
C LEU A 20 1.60 -32.35 3.76
N LYS A 21 1.46 -32.18 5.08
CA LYS A 21 2.07 -33.04 6.11
C LYS A 21 1.22 -34.25 6.44
N ASP A 22 -0.10 -34.13 6.26
CA ASP A 22 -1.07 -35.19 6.53
C ASP A 22 -1.95 -35.44 5.30
N GLY A 23 -1.83 -36.66 4.74
CA GLY A 23 -2.56 -37.08 3.54
C GLY A 23 -4.08 -37.16 3.71
N ALA A 24 -4.60 -37.21 4.95
CA ALA A 24 -6.04 -37.22 5.22
C ALA A 24 -6.75 -35.97 4.64
N TYR A 25 -6.02 -34.85 4.54
CA TYR A 25 -6.53 -33.56 4.07
C TYR A 25 -6.31 -33.31 2.57
N LYS A 26 -5.83 -34.31 1.82
CA LYS A 26 -5.56 -34.18 0.37
C LYS A 26 -6.79 -33.67 -0.39
N HIS A 27 -7.98 -34.13 -0.01
CA HIS A 27 -9.24 -33.71 -0.62
C HIS A 27 -9.51 -32.20 -0.49
N ILE A 28 -9.07 -31.56 0.60
CA ILE A 28 -9.22 -30.11 0.81
C ILE A 28 -8.32 -29.34 -0.16
N VAL A 29 -7.09 -29.83 -0.39
CA VAL A 29 -6.17 -29.24 -1.38
C VAL A 29 -6.72 -29.41 -2.80
N GLU A 30 -7.31 -30.56 -3.12
CA GLU A 30 -7.97 -30.79 -4.41
C GLU A 30 -9.18 -29.87 -4.61
N LEU A 31 -9.96 -29.63 -3.55
CA LEU A 31 -11.06 -28.68 -3.56
C LEU A 31 -10.57 -27.24 -3.79
N ALA A 32 -9.50 -26.81 -3.12
CA ALA A 32 -8.88 -25.51 -3.37
C ALA A 32 -8.39 -25.37 -4.84
N ARG A 33 -7.84 -26.45 -5.44
CA ARG A 33 -7.50 -26.47 -6.87
C ARG A 33 -8.72 -26.37 -7.78
N ALA A 34 -9.87 -26.92 -7.38
CA ALA A 34 -11.12 -26.77 -8.12
C ALA A 34 -11.58 -25.31 -8.14
N TYR A 35 -11.63 -24.66 -6.98
CA TYR A 35 -11.96 -23.25 -6.88
C TYR A 35 -10.98 -22.33 -7.62
N LEU A 36 -9.69 -22.67 -7.69
CA LEU A 36 -8.74 -21.95 -8.55
C LEU A 36 -9.13 -22.04 -10.04
N ARG A 37 -9.56 -23.22 -10.52
CA ARG A 37 -10.02 -23.38 -11.91
C ARG A 37 -11.28 -22.56 -12.17
N ASP A 38 -12.22 -22.59 -11.25
CA ASP A 38 -13.46 -21.80 -11.33
C ASP A 38 -13.13 -20.30 -11.38
N SER A 39 -12.23 -19.84 -10.51
CA SER A 39 -11.79 -18.44 -10.49
C SER A 39 -11.16 -18.02 -11.82
N LYS A 40 -10.31 -18.87 -12.41
CA LYS A 40 -9.72 -18.63 -13.73
C LYS A 40 -10.79 -18.55 -14.83
N TYR A 41 -11.80 -19.42 -14.78
CA TYR A 41 -12.93 -19.41 -15.71
C TYR A 41 -13.75 -18.12 -15.58
N TYR A 42 -14.22 -17.77 -14.38
CA TYR A 42 -15.01 -16.55 -14.17
C TYR A 42 -14.21 -15.30 -14.55
N TYR A 43 -12.91 -15.28 -14.26
CA TYR A 43 -12.02 -14.22 -14.67
C TYR A 43 -11.93 -14.11 -16.21
N SER A 44 -11.89 -15.22 -16.94
CA SER A 44 -11.76 -15.21 -18.41
C SER A 44 -13.04 -14.74 -19.12
N VAL A 45 -14.21 -15.01 -18.53
CA VAL A 45 -15.51 -14.53 -19.05
C VAL A 45 -15.89 -13.13 -18.57
N GLY A 46 -15.03 -12.49 -17.77
CA GLY A 46 -15.20 -11.10 -17.30
C GLY A 46 -15.96 -10.94 -15.98
N ASP A 47 -16.40 -12.03 -15.35
CA ASP A 47 -17.04 -12.01 -14.03
C ASP A 47 -15.97 -11.91 -12.92
N ARG A 48 -15.61 -10.67 -12.58
CA ARG A 48 -14.58 -10.38 -11.56
C ARG A 48 -15.04 -10.68 -10.14
N GLU A 49 -16.32 -10.54 -9.85
CA GLU A 49 -16.86 -10.69 -8.50
C GLU A 49 -16.87 -12.17 -8.11
N THR A 50 -17.39 -13.03 -8.99
CA THR A 50 -17.39 -14.48 -8.76
C THR A 50 -15.96 -15.04 -8.78
N ALA A 51 -15.10 -14.52 -9.66
CA ALA A 51 -13.68 -14.89 -9.67
C ALA A 51 -12.98 -14.53 -8.35
N LEU A 52 -13.27 -13.37 -7.76
CA LEU A 52 -12.73 -12.98 -6.46
C LEU A 52 -13.29 -13.87 -5.33
N ALA A 53 -14.59 -14.13 -5.33
CA ALA A 53 -15.22 -14.96 -4.31
C ALA A 53 -14.64 -16.38 -4.29
N THR A 54 -14.48 -16.99 -5.47
CA THR A 54 -13.93 -18.35 -5.61
C THR A 54 -12.45 -18.44 -5.22
N VAL A 55 -11.61 -17.47 -5.61
CA VAL A 55 -10.18 -17.48 -5.22
C VAL A 55 -10.03 -17.27 -3.71
N SER A 56 -10.77 -16.34 -3.10
CA SER A 56 -10.71 -16.09 -1.66
C SER A 56 -11.19 -17.29 -0.83
N TYR A 57 -12.19 -18.03 -1.33
CA TYR A 57 -12.63 -19.28 -0.68
C TYR A 57 -11.49 -20.31 -0.66
N ALA A 58 -10.79 -20.49 -1.78
CA ALA A 58 -9.66 -21.40 -1.87
C ALA A 58 -8.49 -20.99 -0.97
N GLU A 59 -8.17 -19.69 -0.88
CA GLU A 59 -7.15 -19.19 0.06
C GLU A 59 -7.53 -19.53 1.51
N GLY A 60 -8.79 -19.31 1.90
CA GLY A 60 -9.29 -19.65 3.24
C GLY A 60 -9.18 -21.13 3.59
N LEU A 61 -9.42 -22.03 2.62
CA LEU A 61 -9.19 -23.48 2.81
C LEU A 61 -7.73 -23.78 3.13
N LEU A 62 -6.79 -23.19 2.38
CA LEU A 62 -5.35 -23.41 2.60
C LEU A 62 -4.88 -22.80 3.92
N ASP A 63 -5.37 -21.61 4.26
CA ASP A 63 -5.08 -20.96 5.54
C ASP A 63 -5.52 -21.81 6.73
N ALA A 64 -6.69 -22.44 6.65
CA ALA A 64 -7.15 -23.37 7.67
C ALA A 64 -6.19 -24.55 7.84
N LEU A 65 -5.75 -25.18 6.73
CA LEU A 65 -4.78 -26.28 6.76
C LEU A 65 -3.43 -25.84 7.38
N LYS A 66 -2.97 -24.64 7.05
CA LYS A 66 -1.75 -24.07 7.62
C LYS A 66 -1.89 -23.81 9.10
N HIS A 67 -3.02 -23.25 9.52
CA HIS A 67 -3.31 -22.96 10.94
C HIS A 67 -3.40 -24.24 11.78
N MET A 68 -3.94 -25.32 11.21
CA MET A 68 -3.96 -26.64 11.82
C MET A 68 -2.57 -27.31 11.87
N GLY A 69 -1.55 -26.72 11.24
CA GLY A 69 -0.19 -27.28 11.17
C GLY A 69 -0.06 -28.47 10.22
N VAL A 70 -1.07 -28.74 9.40
CA VAL A 70 -1.10 -29.90 8.47
C VAL A 70 -0.64 -29.53 7.05
N ALA A 71 -0.45 -28.26 6.76
CA ALA A 71 0.15 -27.78 5.51
C ALA A 71 1.21 -26.70 5.77
N GLU A 72 2.19 -26.63 4.88
CA GLU A 72 3.24 -25.62 4.89
C GLU A 72 3.36 -24.97 3.51
N PHE A 73 3.24 -23.64 3.50
CA PHE A 73 3.39 -22.80 2.31
C PHE A 73 3.57 -21.33 2.75
N VAL A 74 3.97 -20.47 1.82
CA VAL A 74 4.14 -19.04 2.04
C VAL A 74 3.29 -18.28 1.02
N TRP A 75 2.40 -17.42 1.51
CA TRP A 75 1.75 -16.44 0.66
C TRP A 75 2.77 -15.39 0.25
N ARG A 76 2.95 -15.21 -1.05
CA ARG A 76 3.75 -14.11 -1.57
C ARG A 76 2.96 -12.82 -1.41
N GLN A 77 3.66 -11.74 -1.09
CA GLN A 77 3.10 -10.41 -1.14
C GLN A 77 2.74 -10.05 -2.59
N PRO A 78 1.74 -9.20 -2.83
CA PRO A 78 1.41 -8.71 -4.17
C PRO A 78 2.58 -8.08 -4.94
N SER A 79 3.56 -7.52 -4.23
CA SER A 79 4.84 -7.06 -4.79
C SER A 79 5.65 -8.25 -5.34
N GLU A 80 5.84 -9.30 -4.54
CA GLU A 80 6.59 -10.51 -4.90
C GLU A 80 5.96 -11.27 -6.09
N ILE A 81 4.63 -11.38 -6.14
CA ILE A 81 3.90 -12.07 -7.23
C ILE A 81 4.02 -11.32 -8.57
N LYS A 82 4.17 -9.99 -8.51
CA LYS A 82 4.33 -9.15 -9.69
C LYS A 82 5.79 -8.98 -10.11
N ASN A 83 6.77 -9.42 -9.30
CA ASN A 83 8.11 -8.82 -9.30
C ASN A 83 8.03 -7.27 -9.26
N ALA A 84 6.99 -6.72 -8.64
CA ALA A 84 6.79 -5.28 -8.54
C ALA A 84 7.53 -4.75 -7.33
N LYS A 85 8.45 -3.81 -7.58
CA LYS A 85 9.13 -3.05 -6.54
C LYS A 85 8.13 -2.47 -5.54
N THR A 86 8.40 -2.60 -4.26
CA THR A 86 7.67 -1.93 -3.19
C THR A 86 8.05 -0.46 -3.20
N VAL A 87 7.07 0.40 -3.41
CA VAL A 87 7.26 1.86 -3.50
C VAL A 87 6.72 2.50 -2.24
N MET A 88 7.62 3.04 -1.42
CA MET A 88 7.24 3.83 -0.25
C MET A 88 7.05 5.29 -0.62
N VAL A 89 5.90 5.82 -0.21
CA VAL A 89 5.62 7.25 -0.17
C VAL A 89 5.34 7.65 1.27
N ALA A 90 5.69 8.86 1.66
CA ALA A 90 5.46 9.36 3.02
C ALA A 90 4.94 10.79 2.99
N GLY A 91 3.97 11.09 3.86
CA GLY A 91 3.41 12.42 3.93
C GLY A 91 2.33 12.56 5.00
N THR A 92 1.89 13.80 5.21
CA THR A 92 0.78 14.06 6.12
C THR A 92 -0.55 13.60 5.51
N PHE A 93 -0.81 13.84 4.22
CA PHE A 93 -2.09 13.46 3.57
C PHE A 93 -3.32 13.94 4.35
N GLU A 94 -3.31 15.20 4.78
CA GLU A 94 -4.35 15.77 5.65
C GLU A 94 -5.67 15.97 4.92
N ILE A 95 -5.74 16.90 3.98
CA ILE A 95 -6.87 17.05 3.05
C ILE A 95 -6.39 16.58 1.69
N LEU A 96 -6.99 15.51 1.15
CA LEU A 96 -6.66 15.00 -0.17
C LEU A 96 -7.03 16.02 -1.25
N HIS A 97 -6.17 16.13 -2.26
CA HIS A 97 -6.29 17.08 -3.35
C HIS A 97 -5.53 16.57 -4.58
N PRO A 98 -5.67 17.18 -5.78
CA PRO A 98 -5.04 16.68 -6.99
C PRO A 98 -3.53 16.49 -6.89
N GLY A 99 -2.82 17.35 -6.16
CA GLY A 99 -1.38 17.16 -5.88
C GLY A 99 -1.03 15.83 -5.20
N HIS A 100 -1.83 15.37 -4.22
CA HIS A 100 -1.63 14.05 -3.61
C HIS A 100 -1.94 12.93 -4.61
N LEU A 101 -2.99 13.07 -5.42
CA LEU A 101 -3.34 12.06 -6.42
C LEU A 101 -2.24 11.91 -7.49
N ALA A 102 -1.64 13.03 -7.94
CA ALA A 102 -0.51 12.99 -8.88
C ALA A 102 0.70 12.27 -8.28
N TYR A 103 1.03 12.57 -7.01
CA TYR A 103 2.12 11.92 -6.29
C TYR A 103 1.91 10.41 -6.13
N LEU A 104 0.72 10.00 -5.68
CA LEU A 104 0.37 8.59 -5.50
C LEU A 104 0.27 7.84 -6.83
N ARG A 105 -0.22 8.49 -7.88
CA ARG A 105 -0.28 7.91 -9.23
C ARG A 105 1.12 7.63 -9.78
N GLU A 106 2.08 8.52 -9.53
CA GLU A 106 3.47 8.26 -9.93
C GLU A 106 4.08 7.10 -9.15
N ALA A 107 3.82 7.02 -7.84
CA ALA A 107 4.24 5.87 -7.04
C ALA A 107 3.64 4.56 -7.58
N TRP A 108 2.36 4.61 -7.96
CA TRP A 108 1.64 3.45 -8.49
C TRP A 108 2.21 2.93 -9.81
N ARG A 109 2.73 3.81 -10.66
CA ARG A 109 3.43 3.41 -11.89
C ARG A 109 4.75 2.67 -11.63
N ARG A 110 5.32 2.83 -10.45
CA ARG A 110 6.62 2.26 -10.07
C ARG A 110 6.49 0.93 -9.34
N GLY A 111 5.30 0.57 -8.87
CA GLY A 111 5.03 -0.75 -8.27
C GLY A 111 4.01 -0.74 -7.15
N TYR A 112 4.24 -1.57 -6.13
CA TYR A 112 3.32 -1.78 -5.02
C TYR A 112 3.44 -0.65 -3.98
N VAL A 113 2.46 0.24 -3.95
CA VAL A 113 2.50 1.46 -3.13
C VAL A 113 2.18 1.19 -1.66
N THR A 114 3.16 1.41 -0.80
CA THR A 114 2.99 1.53 0.65
C THR A 114 3.07 3.00 1.05
N ALA A 115 1.97 3.55 1.56
CA ALA A 115 1.89 4.94 1.98
C ALA A 115 2.02 5.09 3.50
N VAL A 116 3.05 5.81 3.94
CA VAL A 116 3.32 6.11 5.34
C VAL A 116 2.66 7.44 5.70
N VAL A 117 1.72 7.38 6.63
CA VAL A 117 0.96 8.54 7.11
C VAL A 117 1.67 9.09 8.34
N SER A 118 2.25 10.29 8.24
CA SER A 118 3.01 10.90 9.35
C SER A 118 2.18 10.99 10.63
N ALA A 119 2.80 10.73 11.79
CA ALA A 119 2.22 11.00 13.10
C ALA A 119 1.84 12.48 13.23
N ASP A 120 0.81 12.77 14.03
CA ASP A 120 0.28 14.13 14.19
C ASP A 120 1.38 15.08 14.68
N GLU A 121 2.13 14.72 15.71
CA GLU A 121 3.19 15.55 16.31
C GLU A 121 4.32 15.86 15.32
N ASN A 122 4.68 14.89 14.49
CA ASN A 122 5.70 15.08 13.45
C ASN A 122 5.18 16.01 12.35
N ALA A 123 3.91 15.85 11.95
CA ALA A 123 3.30 16.69 10.94
C ALA A 123 3.12 18.14 11.44
N GLU A 124 2.74 18.34 12.70
CA GLU A 124 2.63 19.67 13.33
C GLU A 124 3.99 20.38 13.37
N ARG A 125 5.05 19.66 13.79
CA ARG A 125 6.41 20.20 13.83
C ARG A 125 6.89 20.68 12.46
N VAL A 126 6.62 19.90 11.41
CA VAL A 126 7.03 20.24 10.04
C VAL A 126 6.20 21.40 9.47
N LYS A 127 4.90 21.45 9.77
CA LYS A 127 3.99 22.48 9.23
C LYS A 127 3.97 23.77 10.04
N GLY A 128 4.44 23.77 11.29
CA GLY A 128 4.37 24.91 12.20
C GLY A 128 2.95 25.27 12.65
N ARG A 129 1.98 24.36 12.50
CA ARG A 129 0.59 24.53 12.92
C ARG A 129 -0.02 23.21 13.36
N ARG A 130 -1.13 23.27 14.09
CA ARG A 130 -1.91 22.10 14.45
C ARG A 130 -2.47 21.38 13.22
N ILE A 131 -2.54 20.06 13.29
CA ILE A 131 -3.22 19.23 12.29
C ILE A 131 -4.72 19.30 12.52
N VAL A 132 -5.48 19.39 11.42
CA VAL A 132 -6.94 19.45 11.42
C VAL A 132 -7.54 18.05 11.52
N ILE A 133 -6.97 17.07 10.79
CA ILE A 133 -7.48 15.70 10.70
C ILE A 133 -6.48 14.73 11.34
N PRO A 134 -6.84 14.02 12.44
CA PRO A 134 -5.94 13.11 13.13
C PRO A 134 -5.41 11.97 12.25
N GLN A 135 -4.25 11.43 12.60
CA GLN A 135 -3.55 10.39 11.83
C GLN A 135 -4.42 9.22 11.39
N ARG A 136 -5.23 8.69 12.31
CA ARG A 136 -6.08 7.53 12.03
C ARG A 136 -7.08 7.80 10.91
N GLN A 137 -7.72 8.97 10.91
CA GLN A 137 -8.71 9.34 9.89
C GLN A 137 -8.03 9.58 8.54
N ARG A 138 -6.84 10.23 8.54
CA ARG A 138 -6.03 10.40 7.32
C ARG A 138 -5.66 9.05 6.71
N ALA A 139 -5.28 8.09 7.53
CA ALA A 139 -4.93 6.73 7.10
C ALA A 139 -6.12 5.97 6.52
N GLU A 140 -7.29 6.07 7.15
CA GLU A 140 -8.52 5.45 6.67
C GLU A 140 -8.91 5.97 5.28
N VAL A 141 -8.96 7.30 5.11
CA VAL A 141 -9.25 7.91 3.80
C VAL A 141 -8.20 7.49 2.76
N LEU A 142 -6.92 7.50 3.12
CA LEU A 142 -5.83 7.14 2.21
C LEU A 142 -5.88 5.67 1.78
N SER A 143 -6.30 4.76 2.68
CA SER A 143 -6.42 3.32 2.39
C SER A 143 -7.51 3.00 1.37
N SER A 144 -8.47 3.91 1.19
CA SER A 144 -9.56 3.77 0.21
C SER A 144 -9.15 4.20 -1.21
N LEU A 145 -7.96 4.79 -1.38
CA LEU A 145 -7.54 5.27 -2.69
C LEU A 145 -7.01 4.14 -3.58
N TYR A 146 -7.48 4.13 -4.82
CA TYR A 146 -7.07 3.16 -5.85
C TYR A 146 -5.55 3.02 -6.02
N PHE A 147 -4.80 4.13 -5.87
CA PHE A 147 -3.36 4.17 -6.07
C PHE A 147 -2.55 3.64 -4.86
N VAL A 148 -3.21 3.35 -3.74
CA VAL A 148 -2.57 2.93 -2.49
C VAL A 148 -2.91 1.47 -2.24
N HIS A 149 -1.88 0.64 -2.02
CA HIS A 149 -2.10 -0.78 -1.75
C HIS A 149 -2.04 -1.10 -0.26
N LYS A 150 -1.15 -0.41 0.47
CA LYS A 150 -0.98 -0.54 1.91
C LYS A 150 -0.80 0.83 2.54
N VAL A 151 -1.40 1.05 3.71
CA VAL A 151 -1.16 2.23 4.55
C VAL A 151 -0.45 1.80 5.82
N VAL A 152 0.53 2.59 6.25
CA VAL A 152 1.27 2.38 7.50
C VAL A 152 1.27 3.67 8.30
N HIS A 153 1.06 3.56 9.61
CA HIS A 153 1.12 4.70 10.52
C HIS A 153 2.57 5.03 10.84
N GLY A 154 3.01 6.23 10.50
CA GLY A 154 4.29 6.77 10.98
C GLY A 154 4.26 6.95 12.50
N ARG A 155 5.43 6.93 13.12
CA ARG A 155 5.59 7.08 14.57
C ARG A 155 6.16 8.48 14.89
N PRO A 156 5.87 9.03 16.08
CA PRO A 156 6.55 10.23 16.57
C PRO A 156 8.06 9.98 16.66
N GLY A 157 8.87 11.03 16.51
CA GLY A 157 10.33 10.92 16.60
C GLY A 157 10.99 10.66 15.24
N ASP A 158 11.91 9.69 15.17
CA ASP A 158 12.68 9.40 13.95
C ASP A 158 11.79 8.79 12.86
N ILE A 159 11.58 9.55 11.79
CA ILE A 159 10.75 9.14 10.65
C ILE A 159 11.35 7.97 9.85
N PHE A 160 12.66 7.71 9.98
CA PHE A 160 13.36 6.66 9.23
C PHE A 160 13.21 5.27 9.86
N ASP A 161 12.71 5.16 11.09
CA ASP A 161 12.46 3.87 11.74
C ASP A 161 11.43 3.03 11.00
N ILE A 162 10.61 3.68 10.17
CA ILE A 162 9.66 3.01 9.27
C ILE A 162 10.34 2.04 8.30
N PHE A 163 11.64 2.22 8.01
CA PHE A 163 12.39 1.30 7.15
C PHE A 163 12.53 -0.10 7.73
N TYR A 164 12.53 -0.26 9.06
CA TYR A 164 12.54 -1.60 9.68
C TYR A 164 11.26 -2.39 9.36
N GLU A 165 10.14 -1.70 9.20
CA GLU A 165 8.83 -2.28 8.94
C GLU A 165 8.54 -2.42 7.44
N VAL A 166 8.78 -1.37 6.66
CA VAL A 166 8.36 -1.30 5.25
C VAL A 166 9.37 -1.96 4.31
N LYS A 167 10.67 -1.82 4.59
CA LYS A 167 11.78 -2.32 3.73
C LYS A 167 11.55 -2.11 2.22
N PRO A 168 11.36 -0.85 1.76
CA PRO A 168 10.98 -0.59 0.38
C PRO A 168 12.15 -0.76 -0.60
N ASP A 169 11.84 -1.19 -1.81
CA ASP A 169 12.77 -1.19 -2.95
C ASP A 169 12.95 0.23 -3.52
N VAL A 170 11.90 1.05 -3.44
CA VAL A 170 11.87 2.42 -3.95
C VAL A 170 11.28 3.37 -2.92
N VAL A 171 11.91 4.51 -2.68
CA VAL A 171 11.29 5.68 -2.02
C VAL A 171 11.03 6.74 -3.06
N LEU A 172 9.77 7.15 -3.18
CA LEU A 172 9.40 8.31 -4.00
C LEU A 172 9.17 9.51 -3.09
N LEU A 173 9.99 10.55 -3.22
CA LEU A 173 9.86 11.82 -2.53
C LEU A 173 9.02 12.81 -3.34
N GLY A 174 8.18 13.56 -2.63
CA GLY A 174 7.49 14.72 -3.17
C GLY A 174 8.47 15.88 -3.43
N PRO A 175 8.12 16.83 -4.32
CA PRO A 175 9.04 17.90 -4.74
C PRO A 175 9.49 18.79 -3.58
N ASN A 176 8.58 19.05 -2.64
CA ASN A 176 8.77 20.00 -1.54
C ASN A 176 9.27 19.36 -0.23
N GLN A 177 9.62 18.08 -0.22
CA GLN A 177 10.15 17.44 0.99
C GLN A 177 11.60 17.88 1.21
N SER A 178 11.92 18.41 2.40
CA SER A 178 13.23 18.98 2.71
C SER A 178 14.37 17.95 2.80
N VAL A 179 14.05 16.69 3.09
CA VAL A 179 15.04 15.61 3.18
C VAL A 179 15.69 15.34 1.83
N SER A 180 17.03 15.37 1.72
CA SER A 180 17.70 15.05 0.47
C SER A 180 17.68 13.55 0.17
N GLU A 181 17.80 13.18 -1.11
CA GLU A 181 17.84 11.78 -1.53
C GLU A 181 19.01 11.02 -0.89
N ASP A 182 20.17 11.67 -0.75
CA ASP A 182 21.36 11.07 -0.14
C ASP A 182 21.15 10.78 1.35
N VAL A 183 20.45 11.66 2.07
CA VAL A 183 20.09 11.40 3.47
C VAL A 183 19.17 10.19 3.57
N VAL A 184 18.16 10.08 2.69
CA VAL A 184 17.26 8.92 2.66
C VAL A 184 18.05 7.63 2.40
N LYS A 185 18.93 7.62 1.38
CA LYS A 185 19.77 6.45 1.06
C LYS A 185 20.69 6.07 2.22
N ALA A 186 21.34 7.06 2.85
CA ALA A 186 22.22 6.81 3.99
C ALA A 186 21.46 6.23 5.19
N GLN A 187 20.26 6.74 5.49
CA GLN A 187 19.42 6.24 6.58
C GLN A 187 18.85 4.85 6.31
N ALA A 188 18.48 4.56 5.07
CA ALA A 188 18.07 3.21 4.65
C ALA A 188 19.23 2.21 4.79
N LYS A 189 20.42 2.57 4.29
CA LYS A 189 21.63 1.73 4.39
C LYS A 189 22.01 1.42 5.85
N ARG A 190 21.95 2.41 6.74
CA ARG A 190 22.19 2.23 8.19
C ARG A 190 21.22 1.22 8.83
N ARG A 191 20.04 1.05 8.24
CA ARG A 191 18.99 0.13 8.70
C ARG A 191 18.97 -1.19 7.92
N GLY A 192 19.98 -1.44 7.09
CA GLY A 192 20.10 -2.68 6.31
C GLY A 192 19.13 -2.77 5.13
N VAL A 193 18.65 -1.63 4.64
CA VAL A 193 17.74 -1.56 3.48
C VAL A 193 18.47 -0.94 2.30
N GLU A 194 18.53 -1.67 1.19
CA GLU A 194 18.99 -1.14 -0.10
C GLU A 194 17.78 -0.55 -0.84
N VAL A 195 17.89 0.70 -1.30
CA VAL A 195 16.73 1.43 -1.83
C VAL A 195 17.11 2.40 -2.93
N GLU A 196 16.30 2.43 -3.99
CA GLU A 196 16.31 3.48 -4.99
C GLU A 196 15.50 4.68 -4.48
N VAL A 197 16.05 5.90 -4.57
CA VAL A 197 15.33 7.11 -4.17
C VAL A 197 15.11 7.96 -5.41
N TYR A 198 13.86 8.33 -5.63
CA TYR A 198 13.44 9.24 -6.70
C TYR A 198 12.72 10.43 -6.09
N ARG A 199 12.91 11.61 -6.66
CA ARG A 199 12.10 12.80 -6.34
C ARG A 199 11.27 13.22 -7.53
N LEU A 200 10.01 13.55 -7.26
CA LEU A 200 9.17 14.19 -8.26
C LEU A 200 9.74 15.58 -8.63
N PRO A 201 9.94 15.87 -9.92
CA PRO A 201 10.59 17.11 -10.34
C PRO A 201 9.74 18.35 -10.08
N ARG A 202 8.41 18.21 -10.13
CA ARG A 202 7.46 19.32 -9.95
C ARG A 202 6.19 18.83 -9.28
N LEU A 203 5.51 19.77 -8.61
CA LEU A 203 4.15 19.56 -8.15
C LEU A 203 3.18 19.71 -9.31
N GLU A 204 2.06 19.00 -9.24
CA GLU A 204 0.88 19.33 -10.03
C GLU A 204 0.50 20.80 -9.75
N SER A 205 0.45 21.62 -10.79
CA SER A 205 0.08 23.02 -10.67
C SER A 205 -1.44 23.15 -10.77
N CYS A 206 -2.10 23.32 -9.63
CA CYS A 206 -3.51 23.70 -9.59
C CYS A 206 -3.79 24.64 -8.42
N GLU A 207 -4.94 25.31 -8.48
CA GLU A 207 -5.35 26.31 -7.49
C GLU A 207 -5.34 25.74 -6.06
N LEU A 208 -5.93 24.57 -5.86
CA LEU A 208 -6.10 23.94 -4.54
C LEU A 208 -5.21 22.69 -4.37
N CYS A 209 -3.99 22.73 -4.91
CA CYS A 209 -3.03 21.63 -4.86
C CYS A 209 -2.19 21.57 -3.56
N SER A 210 -2.58 22.28 -2.51
CA SER A 210 -2.00 22.13 -1.17
C SER A 210 -3.07 22.28 -0.08
N THR A 211 -2.92 21.53 1.01
CA THR A 211 -3.82 21.66 2.17
C THR A 211 -3.84 23.08 2.74
N THR A 212 -2.71 23.79 2.73
CA THR A 212 -2.64 25.19 3.19
C THR A 212 -3.54 26.09 2.34
N LYS A 213 -3.46 26.00 1.01
CA LYS A 213 -4.32 26.79 0.12
C LYS A 213 -5.81 26.47 0.28
N ILE A 214 -6.14 25.19 0.53
CA ILE A 214 -7.53 24.79 0.82
C ILE A 214 -8.02 25.46 2.11
N ILE A 215 -7.23 25.40 3.18
CA ILE A 215 -7.60 26.02 4.46
C ILE A 215 -7.72 27.53 4.31
N GLU A 216 -6.77 28.20 3.66
CA GLU A 216 -6.81 29.65 3.40
C GLU A 216 -8.07 30.04 2.60
N ARG A 217 -8.42 29.26 1.57
CA ARG A 217 -9.64 29.48 0.78
C ARG A 217 -10.91 29.30 1.61
N ILE A 218 -10.97 28.28 2.47
CA ILE A 218 -12.09 28.07 3.38
C ILE A 218 -12.22 29.27 4.33
N LEU A 219 -11.12 29.68 4.96
CA LEU A 219 -11.11 30.82 5.87
C LEU A 219 -11.55 32.10 5.15
N SER A 220 -10.99 32.42 3.98
CA SER A 220 -11.37 33.63 3.24
C SER A 220 -12.85 33.66 2.82
N THR A 221 -13.43 32.48 2.57
CA THR A 221 -14.82 32.36 2.12
C THR A 221 -15.82 32.54 3.27
N PHE A 222 -15.49 32.02 4.46
CA PHE A 222 -16.43 31.95 5.58
C PHE A 222 -16.12 32.89 6.75
N SER A 223 -14.99 33.59 6.76
CA SER A 223 -14.64 34.53 7.86
C SER A 223 -15.60 35.73 7.97
N GLY A 224 -16.40 36.01 6.95
CA GLY A 224 -17.44 37.06 6.95
C GLY A 224 -18.88 36.55 6.97
N CYS A 225 -19.10 35.23 6.93
CA CYS A 225 -20.43 34.63 7.05
C CYS A 225 -20.66 34.25 8.51
N ARG A 226 -21.22 35.18 9.29
CA ARG A 226 -21.91 34.86 10.54
C ARG A 226 -23.38 35.24 10.39
#